data_AF-A0A212D2F6-F1
#
_entry.id   AF-A0A212D2F6-F1
#
_cell.length_a   1.000
_cell.length_b   1.000
_cell.length_c   1.000
_cell.angle_alpha   90.00
_cell.angle_beta   90.00
_cell.angle_gamma   90.00
#
_symmetry.space_group_name_H-M   'P 1'
#
loop_
_entity.id
_entity.type
_entity.pdbx_description
1 polymer ?
#
loop_
_entity_poly.entity_id
_entity_poly.type
_entity_poly.pdbx_seq_one_letter_code
_entity_poly.pdbx_strand_id
1 'polypeptide(L)'
;MEEINKIIRDLWRSTYRGQDIEYIEIRSDADENVSASDKRRNYNYRVVLASLIIRLALAETFCLNCGILALDEPTTNLDRENIESLAHALV
;
A
#
# COMPACT_ATOMS: atom_id res chain seq x y z
N MET A 1 15.23 -2.60 -2.91
CA MET A 1 14.01 -1.84 -3.24
C MET A 1 13.17 -2.47 -4.34
N GLU A 2 13.78 -3.03 -5.40
CA GLU A 2 13.03 -3.67 -6.50
C GLU A 2 12.11 -4.81 -6.04
N GLU A 3 12.57 -5.67 -5.13
CA GLU A 3 11.77 -6.78 -4.58
C GLU A 3 10.51 -6.31 -3.86
N ILE A 4 10.65 -5.33 -2.96
CA ILE A 4 9.51 -4.72 -2.24
C ILE A 4 8.54 -4.10 -3.25
N ASN A 5 9.04 -3.38 -4.26
CA ASN A 5 8.19 -2.78 -5.28
C ASN A 5 7.48 -3.82 -6.16
N LYS A 6 8.05 -5.00 -6.36
CA LYS A 6 7.38 -6.11 -7.02
C LYS A 6 6.19 -6.59 -6.20
N ILE A 7 6.39 -6.87 -4.90
CA ILE A 7 5.32 -7.31 -3.99
C ILE A 7 4.21 -6.25 -3.92
N ILE A 8 4.58 -4.98 -3.78
CA ILE A 8 3.63 -3.85 -3.76
C ILE A 8 2.78 -3.83 -5.03
N ARG A 9 3.39 -4.00 -6.21
CA ARG A 9 2.66 -4.00 -7.49
C ARG A 9 1.71 -5.18 -7.60
N ASP A 10 2.13 -6.36 -7.16
CA ASP A 10 1.31 -7.57 -7.19
C ASP A 10 0.11 -7.45 -6.25
N LEU A 11 0.34 -6.99 -5.00
CA LEU A 11 -0.73 -6.72 -4.04
C LEU A 11 -1.68 -5.63 -4.56
N TRP A 12 -1.16 -4.50 -5.07
CA TRP A 12 -1.98 -3.41 -5.62
C TRP A 12 -2.94 -3.89 -6.72
N ARG A 13 -2.45 -4.69 -7.67
CA ARG A 13 -3.27 -5.23 -8.76
C ARG A 13 -4.33 -6.22 -8.27
N SER A 14 -4.07 -6.92 -7.17
CA SER A 14 -5.04 -7.84 -6.58
C SER A 14 -6.14 -7.13 -5.80
N THR A 15 -5.82 -6.00 -5.15
CA THR A 15 -6.73 -5.32 -4.22
C THR A 15 -7.43 -4.09 -4.80
N TYR A 16 -6.76 -3.29 -5.64
CA TYR A 16 -7.32 -2.06 -6.18
C TYR A 16 -8.15 -2.31 -7.45
N ARG A 17 -9.40 -1.83 -7.44
CA ARG A 17 -10.34 -1.98 -8.58
C ARG A 17 -10.53 -0.72 -9.41
N GLY A 18 -9.97 0.41 -8.99
CA GLY A 18 -10.03 1.65 -9.77
C GLY A 18 -9.17 1.58 -11.04
N GLN A 19 -9.59 2.28 -12.09
CA GLN A 19 -8.86 2.37 -13.38
C GLN A 19 -7.92 3.59 -13.46
N ASP A 20 -7.90 4.41 -12.42
CA ASP A 20 -7.18 5.68 -12.33
C ASP A 20 -5.73 5.54 -11.81
N ILE A 21 -5.36 4.36 -11.28
CA ILE A 21 -3.98 4.05 -10.89
C ILE A 21 -3.58 2.68 -11.42
N GLU A 22 -2.52 2.66 -12.21
CA GLU A 22 -1.92 1.42 -12.71
C GLU A 22 -1.11 0.68 -11.64
N TYR A 23 -0.26 1.40 -10.90
CA TYR A 23 0.55 0.85 -9.81
C TYR A 23 0.98 1.93 -8.82
N ILE A 24 1.40 1.47 -7.64
CA ILE A 24 2.14 2.27 -6.66
C ILE A 24 3.54 1.67 -6.48
N GLU A 25 4.51 2.50 -6.09
CA GLU A 25 5.86 2.07 -5.77
C GLU A 25 6.51 3.01 -4.77
N ILE A 26 7.49 2.50 -4.04
CA ILE A 26 8.37 3.28 -3.17
C ILE A 26 9.59 3.70 -3.99
N ARG A 27 9.84 5.00 -4.04
CA ARG A 27 11.09 5.58 -4.56
C ARG A 27 11.90 6.16 -3.42
N SER A 28 13.19 5.87 -3.41
CA SER A 28 14.15 6.43 -2.47
C SER A 28 15.18 7.24 -3.24
N ASP A 29 14.77 8.42 -3.71
CA ASP A 29 15.70 9.39 -4.28
C ASP A 29 16.29 10.22 -3.13
N ALA A 30 17.60 10.41 -3.10
CA ALA A 30 18.27 11.29 -2.15
C ALA A 30 18.08 12.75 -2.58
N ASP A 31 16.87 13.28 -2.45
CA ASP A 31 16.56 14.66 -2.84
C ASP A 31 16.88 15.64 -1.69
N GLU A 32 18.05 16.30 -1.79
CA GLU A 32 18.54 17.29 -0.82
C GLU A 32 17.74 18.61 -0.78
N ASN A 33 16.67 18.79 -1.56
CA ASN A 33 16.08 20.12 -1.78
C ASN A 33 14.54 20.25 -1.72
N VAL A 34 13.80 19.32 -1.09
CA VAL A 34 12.32 19.44 -1.02
C VAL A 34 11.84 20.02 0.32
N SER A 35 11.39 21.28 0.28
CA SER A 35 10.77 22.00 1.39
C SER A 35 9.52 21.27 1.92
N ALA A 36 9.45 21.10 3.25
CA ALA A 36 8.43 20.33 3.97
C ALA A 36 6.96 20.78 3.77
N SER A 37 6.74 21.94 3.16
CA SER A 37 5.42 22.55 2.97
C SER A 37 4.57 21.93 1.85
N ASP A 38 5.16 21.21 0.89
CA ASP A 38 4.44 20.65 -0.28
C ASP A 38 3.83 19.25 -0.06
N LYS A 39 4.06 18.64 1.11
CA LYS A 39 3.58 17.28 1.41
C LYS A 39 2.13 17.20 1.87
N ARG A 40 1.42 18.31 2.04
CA ARG A 40 0.00 18.30 2.44
C ARG A 40 -0.92 18.13 1.23
N ARG A 41 -0.77 17.03 0.49
CA ARG A 41 -1.69 16.65 -0.60
C ARG A 41 -2.92 15.96 -0.02
N ASN A 42 -4.07 16.18 -0.65
CA ASN A 42 -5.39 15.69 -0.23
C ASN A 42 -5.38 14.17 -0.03
N TYR A 43 -5.42 13.73 1.23
CA TYR A 43 -5.33 12.32 1.64
C TYR A 43 -6.68 11.62 1.45
N ASN A 44 -7.09 11.39 0.21
CA ASN A 44 -8.27 10.58 -0.10
C ASN A 44 -7.92 9.08 -0.01
N TYR A 45 -8.90 8.28 0.43
CA TYR A 45 -9.08 6.81 0.33
C TYR A 45 -7.87 5.98 -0.18
N ARG A 46 -7.37 6.27 -1.38
CA ARG A 46 -6.18 5.70 -2.03
C ARG A 46 -4.96 5.62 -1.10
N VAL A 47 -4.76 6.59 -0.22
CA VAL A 47 -3.63 6.58 0.74
C VAL A 47 -3.80 5.50 1.80
N VAL A 48 -5.03 5.20 2.23
CA VAL A 48 -5.29 4.15 3.24
C VAL A 48 -4.92 2.78 2.65
N LEU A 49 -5.46 2.44 1.47
CA LEU A 49 -5.15 1.19 0.79
C LEU A 49 -3.66 1.07 0.45
N ALA A 50 -3.05 2.15 -0.08
CA ALA A 50 -1.62 2.17 -0.36
C ALA A 50 -0.78 1.94 0.90
N SER A 51 -1.14 2.56 2.03
CA SER A 51 -0.43 2.37 3.30
C SER A 51 -0.51 0.93 3.81
N LEU A 52 -1.66 0.27 3.61
CA LEU A 52 -1.86 -1.12 4.01
C LEU A 52 -1.02 -2.08 3.16
N ILE A 53 -1.03 -1.90 1.84
CA ILE A 53 -0.23 -2.71 0.91
C ILE A 53 1.26 -2.56 1.19
N ILE A 54 1.73 -1.33 1.46
CA ILE A 54 3.13 -1.10 1.80
C ILE A 54 3.50 -1.83 3.10
N ARG A 55 2.63 -1.80 4.13
CA ARG A 55 2.89 -2.55 5.38
C ARG A 55 2.96 -4.06 5.15
N LEU A 56 2.06 -4.60 4.33
CA LEU A 56 2.07 -6.03 3.96
C LEU A 56 3.36 -6.41 3.23
N ALA A 57 3.75 -5.64 2.21
CA ALA A 57 4.98 -5.90 1.45
C ALA A 57 6.24 -5.80 2.31
N LEU A 58 6.29 -4.84 3.24
CA LEU A 58 7.40 -4.72 4.18
C LEU A 58 7.42 -5.88 5.17
N ALA A 59 6.27 -6.30 5.69
CA ALA A 59 6.18 -7.46 6.57
C ALA A 59 6.64 -8.74 5.85
N GLU A 60 6.21 -8.97 4.62
CA GLU A 60 6.63 -10.13 3.82
C GLU A 60 8.15 -10.13 3.57
N THR A 61 8.73 -8.97 3.27
CA THR A 61 10.17 -8.86 2.96
C THR A 61 11.06 -8.94 4.19
N PHE A 62 10.68 -8.28 5.29
CA PHE A 62 11.55 -8.10 6.47
C PHE A 62 11.20 -9.00 7.64
N CYS A 63 9.99 -9.57 7.70
CA CYS A 63 9.52 -10.39 8.81
C CYS A 63 9.49 -11.88 8.46
N LEU A 64 10.56 -12.40 7.82
CA LEU A 64 10.70 -13.80 7.37
C LEU A 64 10.40 -14.88 8.45
N ASN A 65 10.36 -14.51 9.73
CA ASN A 65 10.06 -15.41 10.86
C ASN A 65 8.89 -14.93 11.75
N CYS A 66 8.11 -13.92 11.35
CA CYS A 66 6.93 -13.45 12.07
C CYS A 66 5.72 -13.43 11.13
N GLY A 67 4.92 -14.50 11.14
CA GLY A 67 3.72 -14.63 10.31
C GLY A 67 2.46 -14.00 10.91
N ILE A 68 2.59 -13.06 11.85
CA ILE A 68 1.46 -12.41 12.51
C ILE A 68 1.51 -10.91 12.22
N LEU A 69 0.47 -10.42 11.54
CA LEU A 69 0.25 -9.00 11.30
C LEU A 69 -1.17 -8.65 11.78
N ALA A 70 -1.27 -7.71 12.71
CA ALA A 70 -2.55 -7.19 13.17
C ALA A 70 -2.90 -5.93 12.38
N LEU A 71 -4.11 -5.88 11.83
CA LEU A 71 -4.65 -4.74 11.10
C LEU A 71 -5.88 -4.23 11.84
N ASP A 72 -5.77 -3.03 12.42
CA ASP A 72 -6.90 -2.39 13.10
C ASP A 72 -7.73 -1.60 12.09
N GLU A 73 -9.02 -1.91 12.00
CA GLU A 73 -9.99 -1.31 11.06
C GLU A 73 -9.47 -1.17 9.59
N PRO A 74 -9.00 -2.27 8.96
CA PRO A 74 -8.32 -2.24 7.66
C PRO A 74 -9.19 -1.72 6.50
N THR A 75 -10.51 -1.70 6.68
CA THR A 75 -11.50 -1.29 5.68
C THR A 75 -11.90 0.19 5.80
N THR A 76 -11.33 0.93 6.74
CA THR A 76 -11.66 2.34 6.97
C THR A 76 -11.52 3.15 5.68
N ASN A 77 -12.59 3.85 5.29
CA ASN A 77 -12.68 4.66 4.08
C ASN A 77 -12.52 3.89 2.75
N LEU A 78 -12.56 2.55 2.74
CA LEU A 78 -12.58 1.77 1.50
C LEU A 78 -14.02 1.61 0.97
N ASP A 79 -14.18 1.56 -0.34
CA ASP A 79 -15.44 1.15 -0.97
C ASP A 79 -15.62 -0.38 -0.93
N ARG A 80 -16.84 -0.84 -1.22
CA ARG A 80 -17.18 -2.27 -1.12
C ARG A 80 -16.32 -3.17 -2.01
N GLU A 81 -16.04 -2.74 -3.25
CA GLU A 81 -15.25 -3.54 -4.20
C GLU A 81 -13.81 -3.74 -3.72
N ASN A 82 -13.21 -2.70 -3.16
CA ASN A 82 -11.85 -2.77 -2.63
C ASN A 82 -11.80 -3.49 -1.27
N ILE A 83 -12.87 -3.45 -0.46
CA ILE A 83 -13.01 -4.31 0.73
C ILE A 83 -13.02 -5.79 0.34
N GLU A 84 -13.88 -6.17 -0.61
CA GLU A 84 -13.99 -7.56 -1.07
C GLU A 84 -12.67 -8.05 -1.67
N SER A 85 -12.02 -7.19 -2.48
CA SER A 85 -10.73 -7.51 -3.10
C SER A 85 -9.59 -7.62 -2.09
N LEU A 86 -9.57 -6.76 -1.06
CA LEU A 86 -8.63 -6.86 0.04
C LEU A 86 -8.84 -8.15 0.84
N ALA A 87 -10.09 -8.52 1.13
CA ALA A 87 -10.41 -9.77 1.82
C ALA A 87 -9.93 -10.99 1.02
N HIS A 88 -10.10 -10.99 -0.31
CA HIS A 88 -9.60 -12.05 -1.18
C HIS A 88 -8.08 -12.11 -1.26
N ALA A 89 -7.37 -10.99 -1.14
CA ALA A 89 -5.90 -10.97 -1.18
C ALA A 89 -5.26 -11.45 0.14
N LEU A 90 -6.00 -11.46 1.25
CA LEU A 90 -5.52 -11.84 2.58
C LEU A 90 -5.77 -13.32 2.94
N VAL A 91 -6.44 -14.09 2.07
CA VAL A 91 -6.82 -15.51 2.27
C VAL A 91 -6.13 -16.39 1.25
#